data_AF-M7ZTP0-F1
#
_entry.id   AF-M7ZTP0-F1
#
_cell.length_a   1.000
_cell.length_b   1.000
_cell.length_c   1.000
_cell.angle_alpha   90.00
_cell.angle_beta   90.00
_cell.angle_gamma   90.00
#
_symmetry.space_group_name_H-M   'P 1'
#
loop_
_entity.id
_entity.type
_entity.pdbx_description
1 polymer ?
#
loop_
_entity_poly.entity_id
_entity_poly.type
_entity_poly.pdbx_seq_one_letter_code
_entity_poly.pdbx_strand_id
1 'polypeptide(L)'
;MAMKVKIFHGVEGIGVNYGMMGSNLPSPDKVVALYKANNITDVRIFHPDTNVLEALRGSGLGVVLGTLNSDLAPLASDASYAASWVQSYVQPFAGAVSFRYINAGNEVIPGESAGLVLPAMQNLEAALRAAGLSVPPSSVPLDYALLSSSAAVAVTDNGVEYANMFDAILDANAAAYINNLVRHVGRGTPRRPGKAVETYIFAMFNENQKPEGVEQYFGMFQPDMSQVYHVDFSASS
;
A
#
# COMPACT_ATOMS: atom_id res chain seq x y z
N MET A 1 17.49 -30.62 -23.89
CA MET A 1 17.90 -29.94 -22.65
C MET A 1 16.82 -28.93 -22.30
N ALA A 2 16.02 -29.16 -21.27
CA ALA A 2 14.81 -28.36 -21.02
C ALA A 2 15.17 -27.04 -20.30
N MET A 3 14.92 -25.92 -20.97
CA MET A 3 15.14 -24.58 -20.42
C MET A 3 14.02 -24.25 -19.43
N LYS A 4 14.28 -24.43 -18.13
CA LYS A 4 13.35 -24.02 -17.06
C LYS A 4 13.26 -22.50 -17.02
N VAL A 5 12.31 -21.93 -17.75
CA VAL A 5 11.87 -20.56 -17.57
C VAL A 5 11.31 -20.46 -16.15
N LYS A 6 11.99 -19.72 -15.27
CA LYS A 6 11.35 -19.21 -14.04
C LYS A 6 10.30 -18.20 -14.49
N ILE A 7 9.05 -18.67 -14.59
CA ILE A 7 7.91 -17.76 -14.55
C ILE A 7 8.00 -17.08 -13.19
N PHE A 8 8.14 -15.76 -13.19
CA PHE A 8 7.84 -14.99 -11.98
C PHE A 8 6.34 -15.17 -11.76
N HIS A 9 5.98 -15.93 -10.71
CA HIS A 9 4.60 -15.93 -10.22
C HIS A 9 4.20 -14.47 -10.02
N GLY A 10 2.99 -14.11 -10.46
CA GLY A 10 2.41 -12.82 -10.08
C GLY A 10 2.34 -12.74 -8.56
N VAL A 11 2.07 -11.57 -7.99
CA VAL A 11 1.99 -11.43 -6.53
C VAL A 11 0.84 -12.31 -6.01
N GLU A 12 1.19 -13.49 -5.48
CA GLU A 12 0.29 -14.49 -4.85
C GLU A 12 -0.07 -14.09 -3.41
N GLY A 13 0.08 -12.79 -3.11
CA GLY A 13 0.18 -12.24 -1.78
C GLY A 13 -0.80 -11.11 -1.56
N ILE A 14 -1.29 -11.00 -0.33
CA ILE A 14 -2.13 -9.89 0.12
C ILE A 14 -1.28 -8.96 0.95
N GLY A 15 -1.31 -7.69 0.56
CA GLY A 15 -0.68 -6.62 1.29
C GLY A 15 -1.61 -6.00 2.33
N VAL A 16 -1.03 -5.34 3.32
CA VAL A 16 -1.76 -4.52 4.29
C VAL A 16 -1.08 -3.14 4.41
N ASN A 17 -1.88 -2.10 4.61
CA ASN A 17 -1.38 -0.75 4.84
C ASN A 17 -0.99 -0.62 6.32
N TYR A 18 0.28 -0.33 6.58
CA TYR A 18 0.77 0.04 7.90
C TYR A 18 0.66 1.56 8.07
N GLY A 19 -0.55 1.98 8.48
CA GLY A 19 -0.80 3.33 8.98
C GLY A 19 -0.08 3.57 10.31
N MET A 20 0.36 4.82 10.52
CA MET A 20 1.19 5.23 11.65
C MET A 20 0.66 6.50 12.35
N MET A 21 -0.56 6.94 12.01
CA MET A 21 -1.23 8.08 12.64
C MET A 21 -1.83 7.66 13.99
N GLY A 22 -0.99 7.18 14.91
CA GLY A 22 -1.42 6.70 16.22
C GLY A 22 -0.36 6.82 17.30
N SER A 23 -0.75 7.37 18.46
CA SER A 23 0.14 7.60 19.61
C SER A 23 0.40 6.36 20.49
N ASN A 24 -0.29 5.25 20.21
CA ASN A 24 -0.35 4.04 21.03
C ASN A 24 -0.02 2.75 20.24
N LEU A 25 0.52 2.88 19.02
CA LEU A 25 0.82 1.75 18.14
C LEU A 25 1.99 0.88 18.64
N PRO A 26 2.06 -0.42 18.29
CA PRO A 26 3.20 -1.26 18.62
C PRO A 26 4.50 -0.80 17.95
N SER A 27 5.64 -1.20 18.52
CA SER A 27 6.95 -0.99 17.89
C SER A 27 7.05 -1.73 16.55
N PRO A 28 7.80 -1.22 15.55
CA PRO A 28 7.84 -1.81 14.21
C PRO A 28 8.19 -3.30 14.18
N ASP A 29 9.11 -3.78 15.02
CA ASP A 29 9.45 -5.21 15.12
C ASP A 29 8.23 -6.09 15.50
N LYS A 30 7.37 -5.61 16.40
CA LYS A 30 6.13 -6.30 16.79
C LYS A 30 5.14 -6.31 15.64
N VAL A 31 5.05 -5.22 14.88
CA VAL A 31 4.21 -5.13 13.69
C VAL A 31 4.69 -6.11 12.62
N VAL A 32 5.99 -6.14 12.30
CA VAL A 32 6.57 -7.09 11.33
C VAL A 32 6.36 -8.54 11.78
N ALA A 33 6.49 -8.84 13.07
CA ALA A 33 6.15 -10.15 13.63
C ALA A 33 4.65 -10.48 13.45
N LEU A 34 3.76 -9.52 13.66
CA LEU A 34 2.31 -9.68 13.49
C LEU A 34 1.90 -9.90 12.02
N TYR A 35 2.53 -9.19 11.06
CA TYR A 35 2.35 -9.44 9.62
C TYR A 35 2.65 -10.91 9.29
N LYS A 36 3.83 -11.38 9.72
CA LYS A 36 4.29 -12.76 9.48
C LYS A 36 3.41 -13.81 10.19
N ALA A 37 2.96 -13.53 11.42
CA ALA A 37 2.08 -14.41 12.17
C ALA A 37 0.69 -14.58 11.52
N ASN A 38 0.25 -13.62 10.70
CA ASN A 38 -1.03 -13.65 9.99
C ASN A 38 -0.87 -13.95 8.48
N ASN A 39 0.28 -14.46 8.03
CA ASN A 39 0.56 -14.77 6.61
C ASN A 39 0.39 -13.57 5.64
N ILE A 40 0.47 -12.33 6.14
CA ILE A 40 0.48 -11.13 5.29
C ILE A 40 1.86 -11.05 4.65
N THR A 41 1.92 -10.94 3.32
CA THR A 41 3.18 -11.06 2.54
C THR A 41 3.77 -9.73 2.12
N ASP A 42 2.96 -8.68 2.07
CA ASP A 42 3.37 -7.38 1.57
C ASP A 42 2.85 -6.27 2.50
N VAL A 43 3.57 -5.15 2.58
CA VAL A 43 3.25 -3.99 3.43
C VAL A 43 3.34 -2.71 2.63
N ARG A 44 2.38 -1.81 2.85
CA ARG A 44 2.45 -0.42 2.36
C ARG A 44 2.68 0.52 3.53
N ILE A 45 3.78 1.26 3.47
CA ILE A 45 4.09 2.39 4.36
C ILE A 45 3.92 3.70 3.59
N PHE A 46 3.27 4.69 4.19
CA PHE A 46 2.88 5.92 3.48
C PHE A 46 3.97 6.99 3.40
N HIS A 47 5.03 6.85 4.18
CA HIS A 47 6.15 7.78 4.26
C HIS A 47 7.44 7.02 4.62
N PRO A 48 8.63 7.61 4.39
CA PRO A 48 9.90 6.95 4.70
C PRO A 48 10.25 7.02 6.20
N ASP A 49 9.79 6.03 6.98
CA ASP A 49 10.24 5.81 8.36
C ASP A 49 11.41 4.81 8.41
N THR A 50 12.57 5.26 8.89
CA THR A 50 13.79 4.42 8.96
C THR A 50 13.73 3.34 10.04
N ASN A 51 13.00 3.53 11.13
CA ASN A 51 12.83 2.50 12.17
C ASN A 51 12.03 1.31 11.64
N VAL A 52 11.02 1.60 10.81
CA VAL A 52 10.20 0.59 10.14
C VAL A 52 11.00 -0.11 9.04
N LEU A 53 11.80 0.62 8.27
CA LEU A 53 12.69 0.02 7.26
C LEU A 53 13.79 -0.86 7.88
N GLU A 54 14.33 -0.51 9.06
CA GLU A 54 15.24 -1.36 9.83
C GLU A 54 14.53 -2.66 10.30
N ALA A 55 13.33 -2.56 10.89
CA ALA A 55 12.54 -3.72 11.31
C ALA A 55 12.12 -4.64 10.14
N LEU A 56 12.01 -4.10 8.92
CA LEU A 56 11.68 -4.86 7.71
C LEU A 56 12.86 -5.65 7.12
N ARG A 57 14.10 -5.41 7.58
CA ARG A 57 15.30 -6.13 7.10
C ARG A 57 15.18 -7.64 7.32
N GLY A 58 15.33 -8.42 6.25
CA GLY A 58 15.26 -9.88 6.30
C GLY A 58 13.88 -10.44 6.68
N SER A 59 12.85 -9.58 6.76
CA SER A 59 11.48 -10.00 7.10
C SER A 59 10.90 -10.98 6.06
N GLY A 60 11.25 -10.76 4.79
CA GLY A 60 10.67 -11.42 3.61
C GLY A 60 9.44 -10.71 3.05
N LEU A 61 8.97 -9.63 3.70
CA LEU A 61 7.80 -8.87 3.27
C LEU A 61 8.14 -8.01 2.05
N GLY A 62 7.25 -7.98 1.06
CA GLY A 62 7.33 -7.02 -0.03
C GLY A 62 6.91 -5.62 0.44
N VAL A 63 7.64 -4.57 0.07
CA VAL A 63 7.43 -3.22 0.61
C VAL A 63 7.05 -2.21 -0.46
N VAL A 64 5.84 -1.63 -0.36
CA VAL A 64 5.47 -0.37 -1.02
C VAL A 64 5.91 0.77 -0.10
N LEU A 65 6.84 1.61 -0.56
CA LEU A 65 7.32 2.77 0.17
C LEU A 65 6.76 4.07 -0.45
N GLY A 66 5.92 4.79 0.28
CA GLY A 66 5.48 6.13 -0.10
C GLY A 66 6.49 7.23 0.23
N THR A 67 6.55 8.26 -0.61
CA THR A 67 7.07 9.58 -0.25
C THR A 67 6.04 10.35 0.57
N LEU A 68 6.45 11.36 1.33
CA LEU A 68 5.48 12.35 1.82
C LEU A 68 4.94 13.17 0.65
N ASN A 69 3.74 13.74 0.80
CA ASN A 69 3.22 14.74 -0.15
C ASN A 69 4.06 16.04 -0.12
N SER A 70 4.74 16.34 0.99
CA SER A 70 5.72 17.44 1.08
C SER A 70 6.96 17.21 0.21
N ASP A 71 7.34 15.95 -0.05
CA ASP A 71 8.52 15.62 -0.83
C ASP A 71 8.28 15.86 -2.34
N LEU A 72 7.03 15.90 -2.80
CA LEU A 72 6.67 15.96 -4.22
C LEU A 72 7.27 17.17 -4.95
N ALA A 73 7.21 18.37 -4.35
CA ALA A 73 7.73 19.58 -4.97
C ALA A 73 9.26 19.56 -5.16
N PRO A 74 10.08 19.26 -4.12
CA PRO A 74 11.52 19.12 -4.32
C PRO A 74 11.89 17.88 -5.15
N LEU A 75 11.19 16.74 -5.04
CA LEU A 75 11.40 15.58 -5.93
C LEU A 75 11.13 15.92 -7.40
N ALA A 76 10.12 16.74 -7.69
CA ALA A 76 9.78 17.17 -9.04
C ALA A 76 10.78 18.17 -9.64
N SER A 77 11.34 19.06 -8.81
CA SER A 77 12.17 20.18 -9.27
C SER A 77 13.68 19.98 -9.17
N ASP A 78 14.16 19.08 -8.29
CA ASP A 78 15.59 18.84 -8.07
C ASP A 78 15.95 17.34 -8.07
N ALA A 79 16.67 16.91 -9.11
CA ALA A 79 17.19 15.55 -9.22
C ALA A 79 18.22 15.21 -8.12
N SER A 80 18.89 16.19 -7.53
CA SER A 80 19.83 16.01 -6.42
C SER A 80 19.10 15.68 -5.12
N TYR A 81 17.93 16.29 -4.91
CA TYR A 81 17.02 15.95 -3.81
C TYR A 81 16.51 14.51 -3.97
N ALA A 82 16.07 14.11 -5.18
CA ALA A 82 15.67 12.73 -5.45
C ALA A 82 16.80 11.71 -5.23
N ALA A 83 18.04 12.04 -5.63
CA ALA A 83 19.23 11.23 -5.33
C ALA A 83 19.46 11.09 -3.82
N SER A 84 19.34 12.18 -3.06
CA SER A 84 19.50 12.18 -1.60
C SER A 84 18.39 11.40 -0.90
N TRP A 85 17.15 11.48 -1.39
CA TRP A 85 16.00 10.72 -0.89
C TRP A 85 16.22 9.20 -1.09
N VAL A 86 16.64 8.78 -2.29
CA VAL A 86 16.98 7.37 -2.57
C VAL A 86 18.17 6.90 -1.72
N GLN A 87 19.21 7.73 -1.57
CA GLN A 87 20.39 7.44 -0.75
C GLN A 87 20.04 7.28 0.74
N SER A 88 19.03 8.00 1.23
CA SER A 88 18.62 7.96 2.63
C SER A 88 17.68 6.79 2.94
N TYR A 89 16.70 6.53 2.06
CA TYR A 89 15.54 5.69 2.40
C TYR A 89 15.45 4.37 1.62
N VAL A 90 16.22 4.19 0.54
CA VAL A 90 16.18 2.97 -0.27
C VAL A 90 17.53 2.27 -0.29
N GLN A 91 18.61 2.99 -0.62
CA GLN A 91 19.94 2.44 -0.79
C GLN A 91 20.51 1.72 0.44
N PRO A 92 20.35 2.19 1.69
CA PRO A 92 20.90 1.51 2.88
C PRO A 92 20.19 0.17 3.18
N PHE A 93 18.96 0.03 2.69
CA PHE A 93 18.07 -1.10 2.92
C PHE A 93 18.03 -2.07 1.73
N ALA A 94 18.57 -1.67 0.58
CA ALA A 94 18.64 -2.47 -0.63
C ALA A 94 19.31 -3.83 -0.39
N GLY A 95 18.66 -4.92 -0.82
CA GLY A 95 19.13 -6.28 -0.60
C GLY A 95 18.78 -6.88 0.77
N ALA A 96 18.39 -6.06 1.75
CA ALA A 96 17.84 -6.52 3.04
C ALA A 96 16.31 -6.36 3.13
N VAL A 97 15.77 -5.30 2.50
CA VAL A 97 14.32 -5.04 2.37
C VAL A 97 13.89 -5.34 0.92
N SER A 98 12.77 -6.04 0.76
CA SER A 98 12.24 -6.41 -0.56
C SER A 98 11.29 -5.34 -1.11
N PHE A 99 11.85 -4.20 -1.53
CA PHE A 99 11.05 -3.14 -2.16
C PHE A 99 10.29 -3.65 -3.40
N ARG A 100 8.97 -3.42 -3.39
CA ARG A 100 8.01 -3.75 -4.45
C ARG A 100 7.70 -2.55 -5.32
N TYR A 101 7.51 -1.38 -4.70
CA TYR A 101 7.13 -0.13 -5.36
C TYR A 101 7.64 1.06 -4.54
N ILE A 102 7.87 2.19 -5.21
CA ILE A 102 8.04 3.50 -4.57
C ILE A 102 6.95 4.43 -5.11
N ASN A 103 6.12 4.98 -4.23
CA ASN A 103 4.97 5.80 -4.59
C ASN A 103 5.32 7.28 -4.42
N ALA A 104 5.29 8.04 -5.51
CA ALA A 104 5.38 9.50 -5.48
C ALA A 104 4.04 10.10 -4.99
N GLY A 105 3.93 10.28 -3.68
CA GLY A 105 2.77 10.84 -2.99
C GLY A 105 1.59 9.89 -2.79
N ASN A 106 0.57 10.41 -2.12
CA ASN A 106 -0.71 9.77 -1.83
C ASN A 106 -1.86 10.72 -2.15
N GLU A 107 -2.86 10.26 -2.92
CA GLU A 107 -4.11 10.99 -3.21
C GLU A 107 -3.92 12.41 -3.80
N VAL A 108 -2.82 12.60 -4.53
CA VAL A 108 -2.41 13.89 -5.12
C VAL A 108 -3.30 14.30 -6.32
N ILE A 109 -3.99 13.33 -6.93
CA ILE A 109 -4.75 13.49 -8.17
C ILE A 109 -6.22 13.13 -7.90
N PRO A 110 -7.19 14.03 -8.16
CA PRO A 110 -7.01 15.42 -8.60
C PRO A 110 -6.55 16.35 -7.47
N GLY A 111 -5.72 17.35 -7.79
CA GLY A 111 -5.24 18.34 -6.84
C GLY A 111 -4.24 19.32 -7.46
N GLU A 112 -3.92 20.41 -6.75
CA GLU A 112 -2.97 21.44 -7.24
C GLU A 112 -1.57 20.86 -7.51
N SER A 113 -1.15 19.90 -6.67
CA SER A 113 0.12 19.18 -6.80
C SER A 113 0.13 18.08 -7.87
N ALA A 114 -0.97 17.83 -8.59
CA ALA A 114 -1.06 16.74 -9.57
C ALA A 114 0.03 16.81 -10.66
N GLY A 115 0.39 18.03 -11.09
CA GLY A 115 1.45 18.26 -12.07
C GLY A 115 2.86 17.90 -11.59
N LEU A 116 3.07 17.70 -10.28
CA LEU A 116 4.35 17.35 -9.68
C LEU A 116 4.62 15.83 -9.69
N VAL A 117 3.58 15.01 -9.77
CA VAL A 117 3.67 13.54 -9.63
C VAL A 117 4.58 12.94 -10.71
N LEU A 118 4.37 13.30 -11.99
CA LEU A 118 5.17 12.76 -13.09
C LEU A 118 6.66 13.15 -12.99
N PRO A 119 7.06 14.44 -12.87
CA PRO A 119 8.46 14.79 -12.70
C PRO A 119 9.11 14.15 -11.47
N ALA A 120 8.37 14.03 -10.35
CA ALA A 120 8.86 13.34 -9.15
C ALA A 120 9.13 11.84 -9.42
N MET A 121 8.22 11.14 -10.11
CA MET A 121 8.44 9.74 -10.53
C MET A 121 9.68 9.60 -11.43
N GLN A 122 9.86 10.50 -12.40
CA GLN A 122 11.01 10.48 -13.32
C GLN A 122 12.34 10.68 -12.59
N ASN A 123 12.41 11.65 -11.67
CA ASN A 123 13.61 11.91 -10.88
C ASN A 123 13.92 10.77 -9.89
N LEU A 124 12.89 10.15 -9.28
CA LEU A 124 13.05 8.95 -8.45
C LEU A 124 13.56 7.75 -9.28
N GLU A 125 13.00 7.49 -10.47
CA GLU A 125 13.47 6.43 -11.36
C GLU A 125 14.94 6.65 -11.76
N ALA A 126 15.28 7.88 -12.15
CA ALA A 126 16.65 8.25 -12.50
C ALA A 126 17.63 8.07 -11.32
N ALA A 127 17.24 8.47 -10.11
CA ALA A 127 18.03 8.29 -8.89
C ALA A 127 18.24 6.81 -8.52
N LEU A 128 17.18 5.99 -8.58
CA LEU A 128 17.28 4.54 -8.36
C LEU A 128 18.24 3.89 -9.37
N ARG A 129 18.09 4.24 -10.65
CA ARG A 129 18.93 3.73 -11.74
C ARG A 129 20.39 4.15 -11.59
N ALA A 130 20.65 5.39 -11.17
CA ALA A 130 21.99 5.89 -10.89
C ALA A 130 22.64 5.18 -9.69
N ALA A 131 21.86 4.82 -8.67
CA ALA A 131 22.29 4.01 -7.53
C ALA A 131 22.47 2.50 -7.87
N GLY A 132 22.23 2.08 -9.11
CA GLY A 132 22.28 0.67 -9.53
C GLY A 132 21.11 -0.17 -8.99
N LEU A 133 20.06 0.48 -8.49
CA LEU A 133 18.89 -0.16 -7.91
C LEU A 133 17.81 -0.37 -8.98
N SER A 134 17.11 -1.50 -8.89
CA SER A 134 15.92 -1.79 -9.68
C SER A 134 14.81 -2.18 -8.72
N VAL A 135 13.80 -1.33 -8.60
CA VAL A 135 12.54 -1.65 -7.93
C VAL A 135 11.59 -2.11 -9.04
N PRO A 136 11.05 -3.34 -9.00
CA PRO A 136 10.02 -3.77 -9.94
C PRO A 136 8.76 -2.91 -9.86
N PRO A 137 7.79 -3.11 -10.76
CA PRO A 137 8.02 -3.39 -12.17
C PRO A 137 8.80 -2.23 -12.82
N SER A 138 9.91 -2.53 -13.48
CA SER A 138 10.72 -1.54 -14.22
C SER A 138 10.06 -1.02 -15.51
N SER A 139 8.75 -1.23 -15.68
CA SER A 139 7.94 -0.77 -16.81
C SER A 139 6.44 -0.86 -16.49
N VAL A 140 5.90 0.19 -15.84
CA VAL A 140 4.47 0.51 -15.90
C VAL A 140 4.33 1.71 -16.84
N PRO A 141 3.63 1.59 -17.98
CA PRO A 141 3.32 2.74 -18.82
C PRO A 141 2.60 3.80 -17.98
N LEU A 142 3.11 5.03 -17.97
CA LEU A 142 2.60 6.10 -17.10
C LEU A 142 1.08 6.30 -17.26
N ASP A 143 0.60 6.28 -18.51
CA ASP A 143 -0.82 6.43 -18.86
C ASP A 143 -1.72 5.36 -18.23
N TYR A 144 -1.15 4.19 -17.89
CA TYR A 144 -1.85 3.10 -17.20
C TYR A 144 -1.94 3.33 -15.68
N ALA A 145 -1.00 4.07 -15.09
CA ALA A 145 -0.99 4.41 -13.66
C ALA A 145 -1.92 5.58 -13.31
N LEU A 146 -2.19 6.49 -14.26
CA LEU A 146 -2.88 7.76 -14.01
C LEU A 146 -4.41 7.74 -14.18
N LEU A 147 -5.01 6.61 -14.56
CA LEU A 147 -6.48 6.34 -14.57
C LEU A 147 -7.40 7.48 -15.09
N SER A 148 -7.03 8.16 -16.17
CA SER A 148 -7.80 9.30 -16.68
C SER A 148 -9.05 8.91 -17.51
N SER A 149 -10.25 9.20 -16.99
CA SER A 149 -11.52 9.31 -17.74
C SER A 149 -12.61 10.06 -16.92
N SER A 150 -13.74 10.45 -17.54
CA SER A 150 -14.61 11.56 -17.09
C SER A 150 -16.08 11.21 -16.71
N ALA A 151 -16.56 11.77 -15.57
CA ALA A 151 -17.97 12.12 -15.17
C ALA A 151 -19.10 11.02 -15.15
N ALA A 152 -20.16 11.01 -14.30
CA ALA A 152 -20.51 11.66 -13.00
C ALA A 152 -21.87 11.09 -12.38
N VAL A 153 -22.17 11.39 -11.08
CA VAL A 153 -23.48 11.38 -10.33
C VAL A 153 -24.05 10.07 -9.68
N ALA A 154 -24.89 10.21 -8.63
CA ALA A 154 -25.39 9.23 -7.62
C ALA A 154 -26.95 9.11 -7.52
N VAL A 155 -27.50 8.41 -6.50
CA VAL A 155 -28.92 7.91 -6.40
C VAL A 155 -29.64 8.23 -5.07
N THR A 156 -30.97 8.42 -5.13
CA THR A 156 -31.93 8.57 -4.01
C THR A 156 -32.98 7.43 -4.04
N ASP A 157 -33.54 7.00 -2.90
CA ASP A 157 -34.62 5.98 -2.86
C ASP A 157 -35.87 6.47 -2.12
N ASN A 158 -37.04 6.18 -2.68
CA ASN A 158 -38.39 6.34 -2.13
C ASN A 158 -38.71 7.63 -1.33
N GLY A 159 -38.04 8.75 -1.66
CA GLY A 159 -38.24 10.05 -1.00
C GLY A 159 -37.48 10.22 0.33
N VAL A 160 -36.50 9.37 0.62
CA VAL A 160 -35.63 9.47 1.82
C VAL A 160 -34.17 9.45 1.40
N GLU A 161 -33.36 10.33 1.99
CA GLU A 161 -31.90 10.34 1.84
C GLU A 161 -31.25 9.76 3.10
N TYR A 162 -30.27 8.88 2.93
CA TYR A 162 -29.63 8.13 4.01
C TYR A 162 -28.25 8.69 4.38
N ALA A 163 -27.93 8.75 5.68
CA ALA A 163 -26.74 9.41 6.20
C ALA A 163 -25.80 8.65 7.19
N ASN A 164 -25.88 7.35 7.50
CA ASN A 164 -26.80 6.26 7.13
C ASN A 164 -26.82 5.18 8.27
N MET A 165 -26.98 3.89 7.96
CA MET A 165 -27.13 2.75 8.90
C MET A 165 -25.80 1.96 9.09
N PHE A 166 -24.66 2.65 9.02
CA PHE A 166 -23.36 2.06 8.69
C PHE A 166 -22.77 1.17 9.80
N ASP A 167 -22.53 1.70 10.99
CA ASP A 167 -21.49 1.19 11.89
C ASP A 167 -21.70 -0.27 12.34
N ALA A 168 -22.93 -0.64 12.71
CA ALA A 168 -23.27 -2.01 13.13
C ALA A 168 -23.28 -3.03 11.97
N ILE A 169 -23.43 -2.56 10.73
CA ILE A 169 -23.34 -3.38 9.52
C ILE A 169 -21.89 -3.42 9.02
N LEU A 170 -21.10 -2.37 9.28
CA LEU A 170 -19.73 -2.20 8.82
C LEU A 170 -18.80 -3.23 9.44
N ASP A 171 -18.86 -3.55 10.74
CA ASP A 171 -17.97 -4.57 11.35
C ASP A 171 -18.20 -5.97 10.78
N ALA A 172 -19.47 -6.39 10.70
CA ALA A 172 -19.85 -7.70 10.15
C ALA A 172 -19.56 -7.78 8.64
N ASN A 173 -19.83 -6.70 7.90
CA ASN A 173 -19.48 -6.61 6.48
C ASN A 173 -17.98 -6.41 6.26
N ALA A 174 -17.19 -5.81 7.15
CA ALA A 174 -15.75 -5.64 6.97
C ALA A 174 -15.06 -7.00 7.05
N ALA A 175 -15.40 -7.81 8.06
CA ALA A 175 -14.96 -9.19 8.13
C ALA A 175 -15.43 -9.99 6.90
N ALA A 176 -16.69 -9.89 6.49
CA ALA A 176 -17.19 -10.62 5.32
C ALA A 176 -16.59 -10.14 4.00
N TYR A 177 -16.42 -8.82 3.81
CA TYR A 177 -15.88 -8.16 2.64
C TYR A 177 -14.39 -8.43 2.50
N ILE A 178 -13.61 -8.27 3.57
CA ILE A 178 -12.18 -8.56 3.56
C ILE A 178 -11.95 -10.05 3.33
N ASN A 179 -12.65 -10.96 4.04
CA ASN A 179 -12.50 -12.40 3.78
C ASN A 179 -13.03 -12.82 2.39
N ASN A 180 -14.04 -12.14 1.83
CA ASN A 180 -14.49 -12.36 0.44
C ASN A 180 -13.48 -11.81 -0.58
N LEU A 181 -12.88 -10.64 -0.31
CA LEU A 181 -11.85 -9.99 -1.12
C LEU A 181 -10.60 -10.88 -1.16
N VAL A 182 -10.12 -11.33 0.00
CA VAL A 182 -9.03 -12.30 0.16
C VAL A 182 -9.26 -13.55 -0.70
N ARG A 183 -10.47 -14.14 -0.63
CA ARG A 183 -10.87 -15.30 -1.45
C ARG A 183 -11.13 -14.99 -2.94
N HIS A 184 -11.24 -13.71 -3.31
CA HIS A 184 -11.53 -13.26 -4.68
C HIS A 184 -10.26 -12.87 -5.43
N VAL A 185 -9.31 -12.17 -4.80
CA VAL A 185 -8.17 -11.54 -5.47
C VAL A 185 -7.33 -12.53 -6.28
N GLY A 186 -7.10 -13.75 -5.78
CA GLY A 186 -6.38 -14.80 -6.52
C GLY A 186 -7.06 -15.26 -7.82
N ARG A 187 -8.37 -15.07 -7.97
CA ARG A 187 -9.14 -15.48 -9.16
C ARG A 187 -9.00 -14.51 -10.34
N GLY A 188 -8.56 -13.29 -10.08
CA GLY A 188 -8.53 -12.22 -11.07
C GLY A 188 -9.90 -11.63 -11.39
N THR A 189 -9.97 -10.81 -12.45
CA THR A 189 -11.19 -10.09 -12.86
C THR A 189 -11.78 -10.69 -14.14
N PRO A 190 -13.06 -10.43 -14.49
CA PRO A 190 -13.64 -10.90 -15.76
C PRO A 190 -12.85 -10.48 -17.01
N ARG A 191 -12.13 -9.35 -16.96
CA ARG A 191 -11.26 -8.87 -18.06
C ARG A 191 -9.84 -9.46 -18.03
N ARG A 192 -9.42 -10.05 -16.91
CA ARG A 192 -8.13 -10.73 -16.71
C ARG A 192 -8.31 -11.96 -15.79
N PRO A 193 -9.02 -13.02 -16.25
CA PRO A 193 -9.30 -14.20 -15.43
C PRO A 193 -8.00 -14.98 -15.15
N GLY A 194 -7.90 -15.57 -13.96
CA GLY A 194 -6.75 -16.38 -13.55
C GLY A 194 -5.45 -15.59 -13.35
N LYS A 195 -5.53 -14.25 -13.22
CA LYS A 195 -4.40 -13.40 -12.83
C LYS A 195 -4.73 -12.71 -11.52
N ALA A 196 -4.01 -13.05 -10.46
CA ALA A 196 -4.21 -12.46 -9.14
C ALA A 196 -4.16 -10.91 -9.18
N VAL A 197 -5.02 -10.28 -8.40
CA VAL A 197 -5.04 -8.82 -8.21
C VAL A 197 -4.25 -8.49 -6.95
N GLU A 198 -3.03 -7.98 -7.12
CA GLU A 198 -2.26 -7.44 -6.00
C GLU A 198 -3.08 -6.36 -5.27
N THR A 199 -3.27 -6.54 -3.97
CA THR A 199 -4.26 -5.80 -3.17
C THR A 199 -3.68 -5.47 -1.81
N TYR A 200 -3.80 -4.21 -1.37
CA TYR A 200 -3.37 -3.74 -0.06
C TYR A 200 -4.58 -3.31 0.77
N ILE A 201 -4.95 -4.08 1.79
CA ILE A 201 -6.09 -3.79 2.68
C ILE A 201 -5.76 -2.60 3.58
N PHE A 202 -6.69 -1.64 3.70
CA PHE A 202 -6.58 -0.52 4.63
C PHE A 202 -7.44 -0.83 5.89
N ALA A 203 -6.88 -0.94 7.10
CA ALA A 203 -5.46 -0.87 7.48
C ALA A 203 -5.09 -1.88 8.58
N MET A 204 -3.81 -1.94 8.96
CA MET A 204 -3.33 -2.86 10.01
C MET A 204 -3.94 -2.53 11.38
N PHE A 205 -3.94 -1.25 11.76
CA PHE A 205 -4.35 -0.79 13.10
C PHE A 205 -5.39 0.32 13.04
N ASN A 206 -6.14 0.47 14.13
CA ASN A 206 -6.91 1.68 14.43
C ASN A 206 -5.94 2.84 14.73
N GLU A 207 -6.18 4.00 14.12
CA GLU A 207 -5.24 5.13 14.06
C GLU A 207 -5.80 6.35 14.80
N ASN A 208 -5.51 6.46 16.11
CA ASN A 208 -6.15 7.44 17.01
C ASN A 208 -5.75 8.93 16.79
N GLN A 209 -4.86 9.23 15.85
CA GLN A 209 -4.51 10.61 15.44
C GLN A 209 -5.07 11.00 14.07
N LYS A 210 -5.84 10.11 13.42
CA LYS A 210 -6.65 10.49 12.25
C LYS A 210 -7.87 11.33 12.68
N PRO A 211 -8.54 12.04 11.75
CA PRO A 211 -9.72 12.85 12.06
C PRO A 211 -10.78 12.06 12.84
N GLU A 212 -11.45 12.71 13.79
CA GLU A 212 -12.44 12.06 14.65
C GLU A 212 -13.58 11.44 13.84
N GLY A 213 -13.98 10.21 14.20
CA GLY A 213 -14.98 9.41 13.49
C GLY A 213 -14.37 8.18 12.80
N VAL A 214 -15.00 7.75 11.70
CA VAL A 214 -14.69 6.49 10.98
C VAL A 214 -13.21 6.33 10.62
N GLU A 215 -12.51 7.42 10.33
CA GLU A 215 -11.10 7.42 9.95
C GLU A 215 -10.16 6.78 10.99
N GLN A 216 -10.57 6.73 12.27
CA GLN A 216 -9.81 6.12 13.37
C GLN A 216 -10.02 4.60 13.49
N TYR A 217 -11.02 4.02 12.81
CA TYR A 217 -11.55 2.67 13.06
C TYR A 217 -11.44 1.69 11.88
N PHE A 218 -10.54 1.95 10.92
CA PHE A 218 -10.29 1.07 9.76
C PHE A 218 -9.37 -0.14 10.04
N GLY A 219 -8.90 -0.32 11.27
CA GLY A 219 -7.93 -1.34 11.64
C GLY A 219 -8.52 -2.75 11.70
N MET A 220 -7.79 -3.72 11.18
CA MET A 220 -8.06 -5.15 11.46
C MET A 220 -7.62 -5.53 12.88
N PHE A 221 -6.65 -4.80 13.46
CA PHE A 221 -6.16 -4.97 14.82
C PHE A 221 -6.31 -3.69 15.65
N GLN A 222 -6.52 -3.85 16.94
CA GLN A 222 -6.36 -2.77 17.91
C GLN A 222 -4.86 -2.50 18.13
N PRO A 223 -4.47 -1.32 18.65
CA PRO A 223 -3.07 -1.00 18.95
C PRO A 223 -2.40 -1.93 20.00
N ASP A 224 -3.17 -2.71 20.77
CA ASP A 224 -2.65 -3.77 21.65
C ASP A 224 -2.38 -5.12 20.92
N MET A 225 -2.59 -5.16 19.59
CA MET A 225 -2.49 -6.31 18.70
C MET A 225 -3.61 -7.36 18.86
N SER A 226 -4.69 -7.08 19.61
CA SER A 226 -5.91 -7.89 19.53
C SER A 226 -6.62 -7.68 18.18
N GLN A 227 -7.29 -8.71 17.66
CA GLN A 227 -8.08 -8.60 16.44
C GLN A 227 -9.37 -7.81 16.71
N VAL A 228 -9.69 -6.81 15.88
CA VAL A 228 -11.01 -6.16 15.87
C VAL A 228 -12.05 -7.16 15.33
N TYR A 229 -11.67 -7.87 14.26
CA TYR A 229 -12.39 -9.01 13.70
C TYR A 229 -11.39 -10.00 13.07
N HIS A 230 -11.83 -11.25 12.92
CA HIS A 230 -10.97 -12.30 12.36
C HIS A 230 -10.84 -12.20 10.83
N VAL A 231 -9.60 -12.26 10.33
CA VAL A 231 -9.28 -12.30 8.90
C VAL A 231 -8.38 -13.51 8.62
N ASP A 232 -8.81 -14.36 7.71
CA ASP A 232 -8.09 -15.56 7.27
C ASP A 232 -7.35 -15.29 5.95
N PHE A 233 -6.09 -14.87 6.06
CA PHE A 233 -5.21 -14.66 4.92
C PHE A 233 -4.72 -15.96 4.27
N SER A 234 -4.89 -17.14 4.89
CA SER A 234 -4.45 -18.41 4.26
C SER A 234 -5.25 -18.75 3.00
N ALA A 235 -6.48 -18.23 2.91
CA ALA A 235 -7.39 -18.41 1.79
C ALA A 235 -7.04 -17.56 0.53
N SER A 236 -5.87 -16.92 0.49
CA SER A 236 -5.33 -16.22 -0.70
C SER A 236 -4.51 -17.11 -1.64
N SER A 237 -4.27 -18.37 -1.25
CA SER A 237 -3.44 -19.36 -1.99
C SER A 237 -4.25 -20.35 -2.85
#